data_AF-A0A9E6DWZ9-F1
#
_entry.id   AF-A0A9E6DWZ9-F1
#
_cell.length_a   1.000
_cell.length_b   1.000
_cell.length_c   1.000
_cell.angle_alpha   90.00
_cell.angle_beta   90.00
_cell.angle_gamma   90.00
#
_symmetry.space_group_name_H-M   'P 1'
#
loop_
_entity.id
_entity.type
_entity.pdbx_description
1 polymer ?
#
loop_
_entity_poly.entity_id
_entity_poly.type
_entity_poly.pdbx_seq_one_letter_code
_entity_poly.pdbx_strand_id
1 'polypeptide(L)'
;MNYFLFIQYIIIFILGLLIGNFVTTIYYRLPKNIIIYGFNEKFSKPPFCSNCNHPLRFYEYLPILGWLTNGGKCNYCLANISFSYTIIEIACSLLAIYCFYSFKNNPDLFILVFLLGISIILGIAIYITYNIIPLSITTSIILEAIIFHALYNQTIIYTLSSLCFATIFCLILLRKDNLNYRNQPIKIPLILILTVLLLPFLMSY
;
A
#
# COMPACT_ATOMS: atom_id res chain seq x y z
N MET A 1 0.13 -21.41 27.06
CA MET A 1 0.30 -21.23 25.60
C MET A 1 -0.27 -19.92 25.05
N ASN A 2 -1.37 -19.35 25.58
CA ASN A 2 -2.02 -18.19 24.97
C ASN A 2 -1.25 -16.86 25.08
N TYR A 3 -0.50 -16.62 26.17
CA TYR A 3 0.25 -15.38 26.35
C TYR A 3 1.37 -15.17 25.31
N PHE A 4 2.06 -16.25 24.93
CA PHE A 4 3.14 -16.17 23.95
C PHE A 4 2.61 -15.79 22.56
N LEU A 5 1.53 -16.44 22.11
CA LEU A 5 0.87 -16.09 20.86
C LEU A 5 0.34 -14.66 20.88
N PHE A 6 -0.26 -14.23 21.99
CA PHE A 6 -0.76 -12.87 22.14
C PHE A 6 0.34 -11.82 22.00
N ILE A 7 1.50 -12.04 22.62
CA ILE A 7 2.68 -11.16 22.48
C ILE A 7 3.14 -11.10 21.02
N GLN A 8 3.16 -12.22 20.31
CA GLN A 8 3.52 -12.24 18.88
C GLN A 8 2.56 -11.39 18.03
N TYR A 9 1.24 -11.48 18.25
CA TYR A 9 0.29 -10.63 17.54
C TYR A 9 0.50 -9.13 17.82
N ILE A 10 0.81 -8.75 19.06
CA ILE A 10 1.15 -7.36 19.40
C ILE A 10 2.39 -6.89 18.63
N ILE A 11 3.44 -7.72 18.60
CA ILE A 11 4.68 -7.39 17.87
C ILE A 11 4.39 -7.21 16.38
N ILE A 12 3.64 -8.15 15.77
CA ILE A 12 3.27 -8.08 14.35
C ILE A 12 2.41 -6.85 14.05
N PHE A 13 1.48 -6.50 14.93
CA PHE A 13 0.67 -5.29 14.79
C PHE A 13 1.53 -4.03 14.80
N ILE A 14 2.46 -3.92 15.76
CA ILE A 14 3.38 -2.77 15.86
C ILE A 14 4.28 -2.69 14.62
N LEU A 15 4.83 -3.81 14.15
CA LEU A 15 5.62 -3.84 12.91
C LEU A 15 4.80 -3.40 11.71
N GLY A 16 3.56 -3.87 11.60
CA GLY A 16 2.63 -3.44 10.55
C GLY A 16 2.33 -1.94 10.59
N LEU A 17 2.24 -1.33 11.78
CA LEU A 17 2.08 0.12 11.94
C LEU A 17 3.30 0.89 11.46
N LEU A 18 4.49 0.43 11.81
CA LEU A 18 5.75 1.05 11.39
C LEU A 18 5.91 1.00 9.86
N ILE A 19 5.60 -0.15 9.26
CA ILE A 19 5.62 -0.33 7.81
C ILE A 19 4.54 0.54 7.17
N GLY A 20 3.34 0.57 7.74
CA GLY A 20 2.25 1.44 7.29
C GLY A 20 2.65 2.93 7.27
N ASN A 21 3.39 3.41 8.26
CA ASN A 21 3.90 4.78 8.29
C ASN A 21 4.97 5.06 7.22
N PHE A 22 5.72 4.05 6.81
CA PHE A 22 6.57 4.17 5.62
C PHE A 22 5.71 4.22 4.35
N VAL A 23 4.68 3.39 4.24
CA VAL A 23 3.75 3.37 3.11
C VAL A 23 3.01 4.70 2.95
N THR A 24 2.60 5.35 4.04
CA THR A 24 1.99 6.70 3.99
C THR A 24 2.94 7.75 3.42
N THR A 25 4.24 7.62 3.68
CA THR A 25 5.27 8.47 3.08
C THR A 25 5.34 8.28 1.56
N ILE A 26 5.32 7.04 1.08
CA ILE A 26 5.29 6.73 -0.37
C ILE A 26 3.98 7.25 -0.98
N TYR A 27 2.84 6.98 -0.36
CA TYR A 27 1.51 7.42 -0.77
C TYR A 27 1.46 8.93 -1.02
N TYR A 28 2.10 9.73 -0.17
CA TYR A 28 2.12 11.18 -0.32
C TYR A 28 3.13 11.66 -1.37
N ARG A 29 4.32 11.06 -1.40
CA ARG A 29 5.46 11.55 -2.19
C ARG A 29 5.43 11.07 -3.65
N LEU A 30 5.02 9.83 -3.88
CA LEU A 30 5.10 9.17 -5.19
C LEU A 30 4.28 9.88 -6.28
N PRO A 31 2.98 10.24 -6.07
CA PRO A 31 2.20 10.94 -7.10
C PRO A 31 2.68 12.36 -7.37
N LYS A 32 3.44 12.94 -6.43
CA LYS A 32 3.99 14.30 -6.51
C LYS A 32 5.42 14.33 -7.04
N ASN A 33 5.98 13.18 -7.43
CA ASN A 33 7.39 13.02 -7.83
C ASN A 33 8.38 13.60 -6.81
N ILE A 34 8.02 13.54 -5.52
CA ILE A 34 8.92 13.94 -4.43
C ILE A 34 9.83 12.75 -4.13
N ILE A 35 11.13 13.00 -4.04
CA ILE A 35 12.12 11.97 -3.76
C ILE A 35 11.84 11.33 -2.38
N ILE A 36 11.74 10.00 -2.38
CA ILE A 36 11.40 9.21 -1.19
C ILE A 36 12.66 8.99 -0.34
N TYR A 37 13.78 8.68 -0.98
CA TYR A 37 15.07 8.37 -0.36
C TYR A 37 16.22 9.12 -1.07
N GLY A 38 17.23 9.56 -0.32
CA GLY A 38 18.43 10.17 -0.88
C GLY A 38 19.46 10.47 0.20
N PHE A 39 20.73 10.23 -0.10
CA PHE A 39 21.87 10.47 0.81
C PHE A 39 22.24 11.95 0.96
N ASN A 40 21.49 12.84 0.31
CA ASN A 40 21.71 14.28 0.35
C ASN A 40 20.62 14.92 1.24
N GLU A 41 21.00 15.81 2.14
CA GLU A 41 20.09 16.47 3.10
C GLU A 41 18.95 17.22 2.40
N LYS A 42 19.16 17.63 1.15
CA LYS A 42 18.16 18.25 0.29
C LYS A 42 16.98 17.33 -0.06
N PHE A 43 17.19 16.01 -0.02
CA PHE A 43 16.24 14.98 -0.45
C PHE A 43 15.69 14.11 0.70
N SER A 44 16.44 13.96 1.80
CA SER A 44 15.95 13.33 3.03
C SER A 44 15.28 14.36 3.93
N LYS A 45 14.15 14.93 3.47
CA LYS A 45 13.37 15.84 4.33
C LYS A 45 12.67 15.03 5.42
N PRO A 46 12.76 15.45 6.70
CA PRO A 46 11.96 14.85 7.76
C PRO A 46 10.47 14.94 7.44
N PRO A 47 9.60 14.14 8.06
CA PRO A 47 8.15 14.30 7.92
C PRO A 47 7.77 15.76 8.17
N PHE A 48 6.93 16.35 7.33
CA PHE A 48 6.56 17.76 7.42
C PHE A 48 5.07 17.97 7.17
N CYS A 49 4.51 19.03 7.76
CA CYS A 49 3.13 19.41 7.51
C CYS A 49 2.94 19.84 6.05
N SER A 50 1.98 19.27 5.34
CA SER A 50 1.68 19.61 3.94
C SER A 50 1.19 21.04 3.72
N ASN A 51 0.75 21.73 4.77
CA ASN A 51 0.21 23.09 4.69
C ASN A 51 1.26 24.15 5.06
N CYS A 52 1.94 24.01 6.20
CA CYS A 52 2.90 25.01 6.68
C CYS A 52 4.38 24.61 6.50
N ASN A 53 4.66 23.41 5.98
CA ASN A 53 6.01 22.84 5.82
C ASN A 53 6.83 22.77 7.12
N HIS A 54 6.20 22.89 8.29
CA HIS A 54 6.87 22.68 9.57
C HIS A 54 7.33 21.22 9.68
N PRO A 55 8.61 20.97 10.05
CA PRO A 55 9.10 19.61 10.30
C PRO A 55 8.41 19.02 11.53
N LEU A 56 7.74 17.88 11.36
CA LEU A 56 7.03 17.19 12.42
C LEU A 56 8.03 16.54 13.38
N ARG A 57 7.78 16.68 14.68
CA ARG A 57 8.52 15.97 15.74
C ARG A 57 8.16 14.49 15.73
N PHE A 58 9.02 13.66 16.32
CA PHE A 58 8.84 12.20 16.31
C PHE A 58 7.45 11.71 16.74
N TYR A 59 6.90 12.30 17.80
CA TYR A 59 5.60 11.91 18.33
C TYR A 59 4.42 12.40 17.47
N GLU A 60 4.62 13.43 16.66
CA GLU A 60 3.59 13.98 15.78
C GLU A 60 3.39 13.13 14.51
N TYR A 61 4.38 12.28 14.17
CA TYR A 61 4.29 11.32 13.07
C TYR A 61 4.33 9.85 13.54
N LEU A 62 4.16 9.58 14.84
CA LEU A 62 3.97 8.21 15.32
C LEU A 62 2.69 7.62 14.70
N PRO A 63 2.72 6.35 14.22
CA PRO A 63 1.55 5.72 13.61
C PRO A 63 0.36 5.76 14.57
N ILE A 64 -0.81 6.18 14.09
CA ILE A 64 -2.07 6.39 14.83
C ILE A 64 -1.97 7.44 15.96
N LEU A 65 -0.98 7.34 16.84
CA LEU A 65 -0.77 8.19 18.01
C LEU A 65 -0.51 9.65 17.64
N GLY A 66 0.24 9.93 16.57
CA GLY A 66 0.48 11.29 16.12
C GLY A 66 -0.81 12.00 15.69
N TRP A 67 -1.72 11.27 15.03
CA TRP A 67 -3.02 11.81 14.66
C TRP A 67 -3.94 12.00 15.89
N LEU A 68 -3.97 11.01 16.80
CA LEU A 68 -4.77 11.08 18.02
C LEU A 68 -4.33 12.20 18.97
N THR A 69 -3.02 12.32 19.21
CA THR A 69 -2.44 13.32 20.13
C THR A 69 -2.64 14.75 19.62
N ASN A 70 -2.54 14.95 18.31
CA ASN A 70 -2.75 16.27 17.72
C ASN A 70 -4.22 16.56 17.38
N GLY A 71 -5.15 15.67 17.75
CA GLY A 71 -6.59 15.83 17.49
C GLY A 71 -6.93 15.92 16.00
N GLY A 72 -6.14 15.26 15.15
CA GLY A 72 -6.28 15.32 13.69
C GLY A 72 -5.93 16.67 13.07
N LYS A 73 -5.21 17.55 13.77
CA LYS A 73 -4.79 18.87 13.29
C LYS A 73 -3.29 19.07 13.45
N CYS A 74 -2.69 19.94 12.66
CA CYS A 74 -1.30 20.35 12.89
C CYS A 74 -1.23 21.28 14.12
N ASN A 75 -0.34 21.00 15.07
CA ASN A 75 -0.15 21.84 16.27
C ASN A 75 0.31 23.28 15.98
N TYR A 76 0.81 23.53 14.77
CA TYR A 76 1.37 24.82 14.37
C TYR A 76 0.40 25.66 13.54
N CYS A 77 -0.19 25.08 12.48
CA CYS A 77 -1.08 25.81 11.58
C CYS A 77 -2.56 25.44 11.72
N LEU A 78 -2.90 24.50 12.63
CA LEU A 78 -4.26 24.01 12.89
C LEU A 78 -4.98 23.39 11.69
N ALA A 79 -4.29 23.22 10.56
CA ALA A 79 -4.82 22.55 9.38
C ALA A 79 -5.12 21.07 9.68
N ASN A 80 -6.23 20.57 9.14
CA ASN A 80 -6.63 19.19 9.32
C ASN A 80 -5.62 18.24 8.64
N ILE A 81 -5.20 17.22 9.38
CA ILE A 81 -4.39 16.12 8.87
C ILE A 81 -5.34 15.07 8.28
N SER A 82 -5.09 14.67 7.04
CA SER A 82 -5.95 13.70 6.35
C SER A 82 -6.04 12.38 7.12
N PHE A 83 -7.26 11.91 7.35
CA PHE A 83 -7.50 10.62 8.00
C PHE A 83 -7.04 9.42 7.14
N SER A 84 -6.80 9.63 5.83
CA SER A 84 -6.30 8.59 4.93
C SER A 84 -4.96 8.00 5.40
N TYR A 85 -4.10 8.79 6.05
CA TYR A 85 -2.83 8.30 6.57
C TYR A 85 -3.03 7.23 7.64
N THR A 86 -3.89 7.51 8.62
CA THR A 86 -4.23 6.59 9.71
C THR A 86 -4.91 5.32 9.18
N ILE A 87 -5.77 5.46 8.17
CA ILE A 87 -6.41 4.30 7.52
C ILE A 87 -5.36 3.37 6.90
N ILE A 88 -4.38 3.92 6.17
CA ILE A 88 -3.31 3.13 5.53
C ILE A 88 -2.48 2.39 6.59
N GLU A 89 -2.11 3.06 7.68
CA GLU A 89 -1.36 2.45 8.79
C GLU A 89 -2.10 1.26 9.43
N ILE A 90 -3.40 1.45 9.71
CA ILE A 90 -4.25 0.39 10.26
C ILE A 90 -4.40 -0.74 9.25
N ALA A 91 -4.61 -0.44 7.97
CA ALA A 91 -4.76 -1.45 6.92
C ALA A 91 -3.49 -2.32 6.78
N CYS A 92 -2.30 -1.72 6.80
CA CYS A 92 -1.03 -2.46 6.80
C CYS A 92 -0.87 -3.34 8.05
N SER A 93 -1.33 -2.86 9.20
CA SER A 93 -1.25 -3.61 10.47
C SER A 93 -2.20 -4.81 10.51
N LEU A 94 -3.43 -4.63 10.02
CA LEU A 94 -4.39 -5.71 9.87
C LEU A 94 -3.94 -6.73 8.83
N LEU A 95 -3.33 -6.28 7.73
CA LEU A 95 -2.72 -7.15 6.74
C LEU A 95 -1.57 -7.98 7.34
N ALA A 96 -0.71 -7.38 8.17
CA ALA A 96 0.38 -8.08 8.85
C ALA A 96 -0.18 -9.17 9.79
N ILE A 97 -1.21 -8.85 10.58
CA ILE A 97 -1.90 -9.82 11.44
C ILE A 97 -2.50 -10.96 10.61
N TYR A 98 -3.17 -10.64 9.50
CA TYR A 98 -3.77 -11.63 8.61
C TYR A 98 -2.71 -12.56 8.03
N CYS A 99 -1.60 -12.02 7.53
CA CYS A 99 -0.51 -12.81 7.00
C CYS A 99 0.10 -13.71 8.08
N PHE A 100 0.26 -13.19 9.31
CA PHE A 100 0.80 -13.97 10.42
C PHE A 100 -0.15 -15.11 10.81
N TYR A 101 -1.44 -14.85 10.90
CA TYR A 101 -2.45 -15.87 11.19
C TYR A 101 -2.43 -16.99 10.15
N SER A 102 -2.41 -16.63 8.86
CA SER A 102 -2.54 -17.58 7.75
C SER A 102 -1.24 -18.29 7.37
N PHE A 103 -0.09 -17.62 7.51
CA PHE A 103 1.18 -18.06 6.92
C PHE A 103 2.36 -18.08 7.90
N LYS A 104 2.16 -18.01 9.23
CA LYS A 104 3.26 -18.07 10.22
C LYS A 104 4.23 -19.26 10.05
N ASN A 105 3.77 -20.38 9.49
CA ASN A 105 4.59 -21.58 9.28
C ASN A 105 5.35 -21.57 7.92
N ASN A 106 5.02 -20.63 7.03
CA ASN A 106 5.58 -20.49 5.69
C ASN A 106 6.08 -19.04 5.49
N PRO A 107 7.30 -18.71 5.96
CA PRO A 107 7.79 -17.32 5.99
C PRO A 107 7.91 -16.70 4.59
N ASP A 108 8.26 -17.48 3.57
CA ASP A 108 8.35 -17.00 2.19
C ASP A 108 6.98 -16.53 1.66
N LEU A 109 5.94 -17.32 1.95
CA LEU A 109 4.56 -17.01 1.55
C LEU A 109 4.02 -15.81 2.33
N PHE A 110 4.36 -15.74 3.63
CA PHE A 110 4.06 -14.57 4.46
C PHE A 110 4.62 -13.29 3.82
N ILE A 111 5.90 -13.27 3.47
CA ILE A 111 6.57 -12.08 2.92
C ILE A 111 5.94 -11.68 1.59
N LEU A 112 5.75 -12.63 0.68
CA LEU A 112 5.19 -12.36 -0.65
C LEU A 112 3.78 -11.80 -0.59
N VAL A 113 2.89 -12.44 0.17
CA VAL A 113 1.49 -11.99 0.32
C VAL A 113 1.43 -10.63 1.02
N PHE A 114 2.30 -10.41 2.00
CA PHE A 114 2.38 -9.13 2.72
C PHE A 114 2.86 -7.98 1.81
N LEU A 115 3.92 -8.18 1.02
CA LEU A 115 4.41 -7.19 0.06
C LEU A 115 3.36 -6.89 -1.01
N LEU A 116 2.73 -7.92 -1.58
CA LEU A 116 1.64 -7.77 -2.55
C LEU A 116 0.47 -6.98 -1.96
N GLY A 117 0.05 -7.31 -0.75
CA GLY A 117 -1.03 -6.59 -0.07
C GLY A 117 -0.68 -5.12 0.17
N ILE A 118 0.56 -4.80 0.54
CA ILE A 118 1.02 -3.40 0.68
C ILE A 118 0.97 -2.66 -0.66
N SER A 119 1.50 -3.26 -1.73
CA SER A 119 1.50 -2.68 -3.07
C SER A 119 0.07 -2.35 -3.54
N ILE A 120 -0.89 -3.23 -3.22
CA ILE A 120 -2.31 -3.04 -3.50
C ILE A 120 -2.93 -1.94 -2.64
N ILE A 121 -2.73 -1.96 -1.31
CA ILE A 121 -3.23 -0.92 -0.40
C ILE A 121 -2.75 0.46 -0.87
N LEU A 122 -1.46 0.57 -1.20
CA LEU A 122 -0.85 1.79 -1.70
C LEU A 122 -1.47 2.23 -3.03
N GLY A 123 -1.64 1.31 -3.98
CA GLY A 123 -2.27 1.58 -5.28
C GLY A 123 -3.71 2.07 -5.15
N ILE A 124 -4.52 1.41 -4.31
CA ILE A 124 -5.91 1.82 -4.02
C ILE A 124 -5.95 3.19 -3.36
N ALA A 125 -5.11 3.42 -2.34
CA ALA A 125 -5.07 4.69 -1.62
C ALA A 125 -4.71 5.86 -2.53
N ILE A 126 -3.69 5.70 -3.38
CA ILE A 126 -3.29 6.73 -4.35
C ILE A 126 -4.39 6.96 -5.37
N TYR A 127 -5.01 5.91 -5.89
CA TYR A 127 -6.09 6.04 -6.87
C TYR A 127 -7.30 6.77 -6.30
N ILE A 128 -7.75 6.44 -5.07
CA ILE A 128 -8.87 7.13 -4.41
C ILE A 128 -8.57 8.62 -4.22
N THR A 129 -7.32 8.97 -3.93
CA THR A 129 -6.94 10.35 -3.56
C THR A 129 -6.58 11.21 -4.77
N TYR A 130 -5.86 10.64 -5.73
CA TYR A 130 -5.25 11.35 -6.85
C TYR A 130 -5.83 10.94 -8.21
N ASN A 131 -6.70 9.94 -8.28
CA ASN A 131 -7.25 9.37 -9.52
C ASN A 131 -6.19 8.89 -10.52
N ILE A 132 -5.01 8.50 -10.03
CA ILE A 132 -3.86 8.05 -10.82
C ILE A 132 -3.37 6.72 -10.25
N ILE A 133 -2.82 5.86 -11.11
CA ILE A 133 -2.08 4.66 -10.68
C ILE A 133 -0.64 4.81 -11.21
N PRO A 134 0.35 5.07 -10.35
CA PRO A 134 1.75 5.19 -10.75
C PRO A 134 2.30 3.90 -11.38
N LEU A 135 3.06 4.05 -12.47
CA LEU A 135 3.67 2.92 -13.17
C LEU A 135 4.55 2.06 -12.26
N SER A 136 5.29 2.69 -11.34
CA SER A 136 6.15 1.98 -10.38
C SER A 136 5.38 0.95 -9.54
N ILE A 137 4.15 1.24 -9.14
CA ILE A 137 3.30 0.31 -8.36
C ILE A 137 2.86 -0.85 -9.24
N THR A 138 2.43 -0.56 -10.46
CA THR A 138 2.01 -1.62 -11.39
C THR A 138 3.17 -2.57 -11.72
N THR A 139 4.38 -2.05 -11.90
CA THR A 139 5.56 -2.88 -12.14
C THR A 139 5.96 -3.71 -10.92
N SER A 140 5.82 -3.17 -9.70
CA SER A 140 6.07 -3.94 -8.47
C SER A 140 5.11 -5.13 -8.34
N ILE A 141 3.82 -4.92 -8.57
CA ILE A 141 2.81 -5.99 -8.52
C ILE A 141 3.09 -7.10 -9.54
N ILE A 142 3.46 -6.71 -10.77
CA ILE A 142 3.81 -7.68 -11.82
C ILE A 142 5.04 -8.49 -11.42
N LEU A 143 6.08 -7.84 -10.89
CA LEU A 143 7.30 -8.51 -10.45
C LEU A 143 7.03 -9.50 -9.32
N GLU A 144 6.25 -9.09 -8.32
CA GLU A 144 5.85 -9.94 -7.19
C GLU A 144 5.05 -11.16 -7.67
N ALA A 145 4.14 -10.99 -8.65
CA ALA A 145 3.39 -12.09 -9.24
C ALA A 145 4.29 -13.10 -9.97
N ILE A 146 5.31 -12.61 -10.70
CA ILE A 146 6.30 -13.48 -11.36
C ILE A 146 7.10 -14.28 -10.32
N ILE A 147 7.56 -13.61 -9.26
CA ILE A 147 8.32 -14.26 -8.18
C ILE A 147 7.46 -15.31 -7.47
N PHE A 148 6.20 -14.98 -7.17
CA PHE A 148 5.26 -15.91 -6.55
C PHE A 148 5.09 -17.18 -7.40
N HIS A 149 4.93 -17.02 -8.72
CA HIS A 149 4.83 -18.15 -9.62
C HIS A 149 6.09 -19.01 -9.64
N ALA A 150 7.27 -18.37 -9.74
CA ALA A 150 8.54 -19.07 -9.79
C ALA A 150 8.80 -19.94 -8.55
N LEU A 151 8.32 -19.50 -7.38
CA LEU A 151 8.55 -20.19 -6.11
C LEU A 151 7.50 -21.26 -5.78
N TYR A 152 6.22 -21.04 -6.12
CA TYR A 152 5.12 -21.92 -5.69
C TYR A 152 4.54 -22.82 -6.78
N ASN A 153 5.08 -22.77 -7.99
CA ASN A 153 4.83 -23.71 -9.09
C ASN A 153 3.34 -24.04 -9.30
N GLN A 154 2.44 -23.08 -9.06
CA GLN A 154 1.02 -23.24 -9.34
C GLN A 154 0.81 -23.31 -10.85
N THR A 155 -0.14 -24.16 -11.27
CA THR A 155 -0.39 -24.49 -12.69
C THR A 155 -0.40 -23.26 -13.58
N ILE A 156 0.29 -23.35 -14.72
CA ILE A 156 0.39 -22.36 -15.83
C ILE A 156 -0.95 -21.66 -16.15
N ILE A 157 -2.08 -22.31 -15.89
CA ILE A 157 -3.43 -21.77 -16.08
C ILE A 157 -3.70 -20.51 -15.22
N TYR A 158 -3.26 -20.51 -13.95
CA TYR A 158 -3.49 -19.37 -13.06
C TYR A 158 -2.65 -18.16 -13.45
N THR A 159 -1.41 -18.39 -13.90
CA THR A 159 -0.54 -17.32 -14.37
C THR A 159 -0.95 -16.77 -15.72
N LEU A 160 -1.40 -17.63 -16.64
CA LEU A 160 -2.02 -17.17 -17.88
C LEU A 160 -3.29 -16.36 -17.60
N SER A 161 -4.10 -16.75 -16.63
CA SER A 161 -5.29 -15.98 -16.25
C SER A 161 -4.92 -14.61 -15.68
N SER A 162 -3.96 -14.51 -14.76
CA SER A 162 -3.52 -13.24 -14.19
C SER A 162 -2.84 -12.33 -15.22
N LEU A 163 -2.06 -12.91 -16.15
CA LEU A 163 -1.42 -12.17 -17.25
C LEU A 163 -2.45 -11.71 -18.29
N CYS A 164 -3.44 -12.52 -18.65
CA CYS A 164 -4.54 -12.11 -19.54
C CYS A 164 -5.37 -10.97 -18.92
N PHE A 165 -5.67 -11.02 -17.62
CA PHE A 165 -6.37 -9.93 -16.95
C PHE A 165 -5.52 -8.66 -16.85
N ALA A 166 -4.23 -8.78 -16.51
CA ALA A 166 -3.30 -7.65 -16.47
C ALA A 166 -3.09 -7.01 -17.85
N THR A 167 -3.01 -7.81 -18.92
CA THR A 167 -2.87 -7.33 -20.31
C THR A 167 -4.15 -6.69 -20.82
N ILE A 168 -5.34 -7.26 -20.57
CA ILE A 168 -6.62 -6.62 -20.90
C ILE A 168 -6.77 -5.30 -20.14
N PHE A 169 -6.35 -5.26 -18.87
CA PHE A 169 -6.34 -4.04 -18.06
C PHE A 169 -5.39 -2.98 -18.62
N CYS A 170 -4.15 -3.35 -18.96
CA CYS A 170 -3.20 -2.47 -19.65
C CYS A 170 -3.72 -1.99 -21.00
N LEU A 171 -4.38 -2.84 -21.79
CA LEU A 171 -5.00 -2.47 -23.07
C LEU A 171 -6.17 -1.51 -22.88
N ILE A 172 -6.97 -1.63 -21.81
CA ILE A 172 -8.03 -0.67 -21.47
C ILE A 172 -7.43 0.68 -21.07
N LEU A 173 -6.27 0.69 -20.40
CA LEU A 173 -5.54 1.91 -20.08
C LEU A 173 -4.90 2.54 -21.33
N LEU A 174 -4.30 1.75 -22.22
CA LEU A 174 -3.64 2.19 -23.45
C LEU A 174 -4.63 2.61 -24.56
N ARG A 175 -5.84 2.03 -24.59
CA ARG A 175 -6.90 2.45 -25.53
C ARG A 175 -7.40 3.88 -25.25
N LYS A 176 -6.96 4.50 -24.15
CA LYS A 176 -7.31 5.86 -23.74
C LYS A 176 -6.32 6.94 -24.21
N ASP A 177 -5.31 6.59 -25.02
CA ASP A 177 -4.30 7.54 -25.51
C ASP A 177 -4.81 8.56 -26.55
N ASN A 178 -6.09 8.50 -26.95
CA ASN A 178 -6.66 9.47 -27.89
C ASN A 178 -7.51 10.59 -27.28
N LEU A 179 -7.66 10.70 -25.95
CA LEU A 179 -8.47 11.77 -25.36
C LEU A 179 -7.83 12.40 -24.11
N ASN A 180 -7.20 13.55 -24.36
CA ASN A 180 -6.91 14.67 -23.46
C ASN A 180 -7.07 14.39 -21.95
N TYR A 181 -5.93 14.07 -21.32
CA TYR A 181 -5.73 13.52 -19.99
C TYR A 181 -6.17 14.40 -18.79
N ARG A 182 -6.74 15.58 -19.01
CA ARG A 182 -6.84 16.59 -17.94
C ARG A 182 -8.01 16.41 -16.98
N ASN A 183 -9.12 15.76 -17.37
CA ASN A 183 -10.40 16.01 -16.67
C ASN A 183 -11.41 14.86 -16.55
N GLN A 184 -11.05 13.56 -16.50
CA GLN A 184 -12.07 12.54 -16.12
C GLN A 184 -11.60 11.37 -15.23
N PRO A 185 -12.31 11.10 -14.11
CA PRO A 185 -11.99 10.03 -13.17
C PRO A 185 -12.47 8.69 -13.73
N ILE A 186 -11.52 7.78 -13.96
CA ILE A 186 -11.78 6.37 -14.28
C ILE A 186 -12.51 5.80 -13.05
N LYS A 187 -13.67 5.12 -13.17
CA LYS A 187 -14.44 4.51 -12.03
C LYS A 187 -14.40 2.97 -11.99
N ILE A 188 -13.62 2.34 -12.86
CA ILE A 188 -13.66 0.89 -13.13
C ILE A 188 -12.54 0.05 -12.44
N PRO A 189 -11.38 0.58 -11.98
CA PRO A 189 -10.27 -0.29 -11.54
C PRO A 189 -10.49 -0.94 -10.17
N LEU A 190 -11.33 -0.36 -9.30
CA LEU A 190 -11.55 -0.93 -7.96
C LEU A 190 -12.28 -2.29 -8.01
N ILE A 191 -13.25 -2.43 -8.91
CA ILE A 191 -14.03 -3.68 -9.08
C ILE A 191 -13.16 -4.79 -9.68
N LEU A 192 -12.28 -4.43 -10.62
CA LEU A 192 -11.38 -5.39 -11.28
C LEU A 192 -10.24 -5.86 -10.36
N ILE A 193 -9.66 -4.95 -9.57
CA ILE A 193 -8.64 -5.28 -8.55
C ILE A 193 -9.24 -6.20 -7.49
N LEU A 194 -10.48 -5.96 -7.04
CA LEU A 194 -11.19 -6.85 -6.11
C LEU A 194 -11.45 -8.24 -6.72
N THR A 195 -11.78 -8.35 -8.01
CA THR A 195 -12.01 -9.65 -8.65
C THR A 195 -10.72 -10.47 -8.82
N VAL A 196 -9.59 -9.82 -9.12
CA VAL A 196 -8.28 -10.49 -9.25
C VAL A 196 -7.72 -10.93 -7.89
N LEU A 197 -8.01 -10.16 -6.83
CA LEU A 197 -7.65 -10.50 -5.45
C LEU A 197 -8.42 -11.69 -4.89
N LEU A 198 -9.67 -11.89 -5.29
CA LEU A 198 -10.53 -12.94 -4.71
C LEU A 198 -10.42 -14.30 -5.42
N LEU A 199 -9.90 -14.35 -6.65
CA LEU A 199 -9.80 -15.60 -7.43
C LEU A 199 -8.91 -16.68 -6.77
N PRO A 200 -7.73 -16.37 -6.21
CA PRO A 200 -6.91 -17.37 -5.52
C PRO A 200 -7.50 -17.84 -4.18
N PHE A 201 -8.28 -16.98 -3.52
CA PHE A 201 -8.93 -17.28 -2.23
C PHE A 201 -10.25 -18.06 -2.39
N LEU A 202 -10.94 -17.93 -3.52
CA LEU A 202 -12.19 -18.65 -3.79
C LEU A 202 -11.97 -20.09 -4.29
N MET A 203 -10.76 -20.44 -4.73
CA MET A 203 -10.48 -21.77 -5.33
C MET A 203 -9.54 -22.64 -4.48
N SER A 204 -9.33 -22.30 -3.20
CA SER A 204 -8.54 -23.09 -2.24
C SER A 204 -9.41 -23.83 -1.21
N TYR A 205 -10.57 -24.33 -1.64
CA TYR A 205 -11.35 -25.40 -1.00
C TYR A 205 -11.76 -26.46 -2.03
#